data_AF-A0A524DAN0-F1
#
_entry.id   AF-A0A524DAN0-F1
#
_cell.length_a   1.000
_cell.length_b   1.000
_cell.length_c   1.000
_cell.angle_alpha   90.00
_cell.angle_beta   90.00
_cell.angle_gamma   90.00
#
_symmetry.space_group_name_H-M   'P 1'
#
loop_
_entity.id
_entity.type
_entity.pdbx_description
1 polymer ?
#
loop_
_entity_poly.entity_id
_entity_poly.type
_entity_poly.pdbx_seq_one_letter_code
_entity_poly.pdbx_strand_id
1 'polypeptide(L)'
;MVYLKVKNSLYNIYMVAKREYKHLIANKLYLFTNSLSFLIQIFVYAFILSFLIEFNYTEFYAIGMAVLTLWSFSMFTAWSVAGERQSGMIDYYLSLPSGMIDYYLSLGSLVKSAMVLDFLIGIIDIFMIRLSTAYYPEEAMVFWMKIASRLNPLTHATDIIRDSAGVMAISNVEFSIIYLIIFSICLMIISIKLYVSKLEGGKRI
;
A
#
# COMPACT_ATOMS: atom_id res chain seq x y z
N MET A 1 -34.49 0.69 -25.70
CA MET A 1 -33.33 1.34 -26.34
C MET A 1 -32.22 1.53 -25.29
N VAL A 2 -31.64 0.41 -24.81
CA VAL A 2 -30.73 0.34 -23.63
C VAL A 2 -29.31 -0.01 -24.09
N TYR A 3 -28.82 0.68 -25.12
CA TYR A 3 -27.52 0.40 -25.75
C TYR A 3 -26.73 1.69 -26.02
N LEU A 4 -26.45 2.47 -24.99
CA LEU A 4 -25.50 3.60 -25.01
C LEU A 4 -25.07 3.80 -23.55
N LYS A 5 -23.88 3.46 -23.05
CA LYS A 5 -22.55 3.85 -23.51
C LYS A 5 -21.51 3.03 -22.72
N VAL A 6 -20.87 2.07 -23.38
CA VAL A 6 -19.51 1.65 -23.00
C VAL A 6 -18.59 2.75 -23.53
N LYS A 7 -18.58 3.90 -22.87
CA LYS A 7 -17.70 5.02 -23.25
C LYS A 7 -16.33 4.76 -22.63
N ASN A 8 -15.36 4.37 -23.46
CA ASN A 8 -13.93 4.17 -23.19
C ASN A 8 -13.56 3.73 -21.76
N SER A 9 -13.28 2.44 -21.57
CA SER A 9 -12.73 1.89 -20.31
C SER A 9 -11.57 2.73 -19.75
N LEU A 10 -10.66 3.21 -20.61
CA LEU A 10 -9.56 4.11 -20.24
C LEU A 10 -10.03 5.45 -19.65
N TYR A 11 -11.12 6.02 -20.17
CA TYR A 11 -11.70 7.25 -19.65
C TYR A 11 -12.28 7.05 -18.25
N ASN A 12 -12.91 5.90 -18.01
CA ASN A 12 -13.43 5.56 -16.69
C ASN A 12 -12.27 5.40 -15.68
N ILE A 13 -11.20 4.70 -16.05
CA ILE A 13 -9.99 4.55 -15.22
C ILE A 13 -9.39 5.93 -14.90
N TYR A 14 -9.26 6.80 -15.90
CA TYR A 14 -8.76 8.16 -15.68
C TYR A 14 -9.64 8.96 -14.71
N MET A 15 -10.97 8.86 -14.84
CA MET A 15 -11.90 9.56 -13.96
C MET A 15 -11.81 9.07 -12.52
N VAL A 16 -11.63 7.76 -12.31
CA VAL A 16 -11.36 7.16 -10.99
C VAL A 16 -10.04 7.70 -10.42
N ALA A 17 -8.95 7.62 -11.17
CA ALA A 17 -7.65 8.12 -10.73
C ALA A 17 -7.70 9.61 -10.34
N LYS A 18 -8.42 10.42 -11.13
CA LYS A 18 -8.64 11.85 -10.85
C LYS A 18 -9.46 12.07 -9.57
N ARG A 19 -10.46 11.23 -9.30
CA ARG A 19 -11.27 11.28 -8.07
C ARG A 19 -10.39 11.00 -6.86
N GLU A 20 -9.62 9.92 -6.90
CA GLU A 20 -8.71 9.53 -5.80
C GLU A 20 -7.69 10.62 -5.52
N TYR A 21 -7.06 11.17 -6.56
CA TYR A 21 -6.12 12.29 -6.43
C TYR A 21 -6.76 13.50 -5.73
N LYS A 22 -8.00 13.86 -6.09
CA LYS A 22 -8.73 14.95 -5.44
C LYS A 22 -9.08 14.63 -3.99
N HIS A 23 -9.49 13.39 -3.69
CA HIS A 23 -9.79 12.96 -2.32
C HIS A 23 -8.54 13.03 -1.42
N LEU A 24 -7.39 12.58 -1.93
CA LEU A 24 -6.11 12.69 -1.24
C LEU A 24 -5.76 14.15 -0.92
N ILE A 25 -5.89 15.06 -1.89
CA ILE A 25 -5.61 16.50 -1.69
C ILE A 25 -6.63 17.17 -0.77
N ALA A 26 -7.90 16.75 -0.83
CA ALA A 26 -8.94 17.27 0.05
C ALA A 26 -8.68 16.90 1.51
N ASN A 27 -8.10 15.73 1.77
CA ASN A 27 -7.70 15.27 3.10
C ASN A 27 -6.39 15.91 3.57
N LYS A 28 -6.40 17.25 3.67
CA LYS A 28 -5.24 18.07 4.05
C LYS A 28 -4.62 17.63 5.38
N LEU A 29 -5.45 17.26 6.35
CA LEU A 29 -4.98 16.79 7.66
C LEU A 29 -4.16 15.51 7.53
N TYR A 30 -4.61 14.56 6.72
CA TYR A 30 -3.90 13.30 6.53
C TYR A 30 -2.55 13.50 5.83
N LEU A 31 -2.53 14.30 4.76
CA LEU A 31 -1.28 14.68 4.08
C LEU A 31 -0.31 15.35 5.06
N PHE A 32 -0.83 16.28 5.86
CA PHE A 32 -0.04 16.99 6.85
C PHE A 32 0.51 16.05 7.93
N THR A 33 -0.31 15.18 8.53
CA THR A 33 0.12 14.25 9.58
C THR A 33 1.14 13.24 9.06
N ASN A 34 0.99 12.75 7.83
CA ASN A 34 1.94 11.83 7.21
C ASN A 34 3.29 12.50 6.93
N SER A 35 3.27 13.67 6.28
CA SER A 35 4.50 14.42 6.02
C SER A 35 5.20 14.83 7.30
N LEU A 36 4.44 15.24 8.32
CA LEU A 36 4.98 15.58 9.63
C LEU A 36 5.57 14.35 10.33
N SER A 37 4.87 13.22 10.33
CA SER A 37 5.36 11.96 10.90
C SER A 37 6.65 11.51 10.21
N PHE A 38 6.76 11.66 8.90
CA PHE A 38 7.99 11.37 8.15
C PHE A 38 9.16 12.24 8.60
N LEU A 39 8.94 13.56 8.70
CA LEU A 39 9.96 14.49 9.18
C LEU A 39 10.37 14.17 10.62
N ILE A 40 9.41 13.95 11.51
CA ILE A 40 9.67 13.56 12.90
C ILE A 40 10.48 12.26 12.93
N GLN A 41 10.15 11.26 12.12
CA GLN A 41 10.86 9.99 12.13
C GLN A 41 12.30 10.15 11.66
N ILE A 42 12.57 10.91 10.59
CA ILE A 42 13.95 11.22 10.17
C ILE A 42 14.68 12.00 11.28
N PHE A 43 14.08 13.06 11.80
CA PHE A 43 14.74 13.93 12.80
C PHE A 43 14.95 13.26 14.15
N VAL A 44 14.03 12.41 14.60
CA VAL A 44 14.13 11.76 15.91
C VAL A 44 14.95 10.49 15.77
N TYR A 45 14.53 9.56 14.92
CA TYR A 45 15.17 8.25 14.87
C TYR A 45 16.50 8.27 14.13
N ALA A 46 16.63 8.96 12.98
CA ALA A 46 17.90 8.98 12.26
C ALA A 46 18.97 9.72 13.08
N PHE A 47 18.60 10.84 13.71
CA PHE A 47 19.51 11.60 14.58
C PHE A 47 19.93 10.79 15.81
N ILE A 48 18.99 10.18 16.54
CA ILE A 48 19.33 9.36 17.71
C ILE A 48 20.21 8.18 17.31
N LEU A 49 19.88 7.48 16.23
CA LEU A 49 20.62 6.30 15.79
C LEU A 49 21.98 6.64 15.19
N SER A 50 22.15 7.84 14.63
CA SER A 50 23.46 8.31 14.16
C SER A 50 24.50 8.43 15.28
N PHE A 51 24.08 8.60 16.55
CA PHE A 51 25.00 8.57 17.70
C PHE A 51 25.39 7.16 18.14
N LEU A 52 24.58 6.16 17.78
CA LEU A 52 24.74 4.77 18.23
C LEU A 52 25.52 3.92 17.23
N ILE A 53 25.62 4.37 15.98
CA ILE A 53 26.00 3.55 14.83
C ILE A 53 27.10 4.27 14.03
N GLU A 54 28.22 3.58 13.79
CA GLU A 54 29.42 4.17 13.15
C GLU A 54 29.34 4.35 11.63
N PHE A 55 28.27 3.87 10.97
CA PHE A 55 28.07 4.04 9.53
C PHE A 55 27.14 5.21 9.21
N ASN A 56 27.05 5.61 7.93
CA ASN A 56 26.13 6.65 7.47
C ASN A 56 24.66 6.17 7.50
N TYR A 57 24.17 5.88 8.71
CA TYR A 57 22.84 5.36 8.99
C TYR A 57 21.76 6.37 8.60
N THR A 58 22.07 7.66 8.67
CA THR A 58 21.17 8.75 8.30
C THR A 58 20.69 8.61 6.86
N GLU A 59 21.61 8.34 5.92
CA GLU A 59 21.28 8.19 4.49
C GLU A 59 20.47 6.91 4.23
N PHE A 60 20.93 5.78 4.82
CA PHE A 60 20.23 4.50 4.75
C PHE A 60 18.79 4.58 5.28
N TYR A 61 18.62 5.26 6.43
CA TYR A 61 17.35 5.40 7.13
C TYR A 61 16.42 6.38 6.42
N ALA A 62 16.93 7.52 5.94
CA ALA A 62 16.15 8.51 5.22
C ALA A 62 15.47 7.90 3.97
N ILE A 63 16.18 7.04 3.23
CA ILE A 63 15.63 6.35 2.07
C ILE A 63 14.56 5.34 2.48
N GLY A 64 14.84 4.51 3.50
CA GLY A 64 13.86 3.57 4.03
C GLY A 64 12.58 4.27 4.49
N MET A 65 12.74 5.42 5.14
CA MET A 65 11.63 6.27 5.53
C MET A 65 10.82 6.78 4.35
N ALA A 66 11.46 7.18 3.25
CA ALA A 66 10.76 7.65 2.07
C ALA A 66 9.85 6.55 1.52
N VAL A 67 10.33 5.30 1.46
CA VAL A 67 9.52 4.14 1.04
C VAL A 67 8.36 3.89 2.00
N LEU A 68 8.57 4.02 3.31
CA LEU A 68 7.50 3.86 4.30
C LEU A 68 6.41 4.93 4.18
N THR A 69 6.73 6.15 3.73
CA THR A 69 5.68 7.14 3.43
C THR A 69 4.83 6.76 2.22
N LEU A 70 5.45 6.26 1.16
CA LEU A 70 4.75 5.78 -0.03
C LEU A 70 3.86 4.58 0.31
N TRP A 71 4.35 3.68 1.16
CA TRP A 71 3.57 2.60 1.74
C TRP A 71 2.35 3.12 2.51
N SER A 72 2.53 4.11 3.39
CA SER A 72 1.44 4.69 4.17
C SER A 72 0.35 5.33 3.29
N PHE A 73 0.73 6.08 2.25
CA PHE A 73 -0.24 6.63 1.29
C PHE A 73 -1.02 5.53 0.54
N SER A 74 -0.33 4.45 0.18
CA SER A 74 -0.95 3.30 -0.48
C SER A 74 -1.95 2.61 0.45
N MET A 75 -1.57 2.40 1.72
CA MET A 75 -2.44 1.79 2.73
C MET A 75 -3.65 2.65 3.06
N PHE A 76 -3.50 3.97 3.16
CA PHE A 76 -4.64 4.86 3.37
C PHE A 76 -5.62 4.86 2.22
N THR A 77 -5.13 4.78 0.97
CA THR A 77 -6.01 4.66 -0.18
C THR A 77 -6.77 3.33 -0.16
N ALA A 78 -6.11 2.24 0.23
CA ALA A 78 -6.77 0.95 0.42
C ALA A 78 -7.82 1.00 1.55
N TRP A 79 -7.48 1.64 2.67
CA TRP A 79 -8.39 1.84 3.80
C TRP A 79 -9.60 2.70 3.42
N SER A 80 -9.40 3.81 2.71
CA SER A 80 -10.51 4.69 2.30
C SER A 80 -11.48 3.96 1.38
N VAL A 81 -10.98 3.21 0.40
CA VAL A 81 -11.82 2.39 -0.50
C VAL A 81 -12.60 1.33 0.27
N ALA A 82 -11.95 0.67 1.24
CA ALA A 82 -12.63 -0.31 2.08
C ALA A 82 -13.68 0.33 3.02
N GLY A 83 -13.44 1.55 3.50
CA GLY A 83 -14.41 2.34 4.25
C GLY A 83 -15.63 2.76 3.42
N GLU A 84 -15.43 3.18 2.17
CA GLU A 84 -16.53 3.50 1.24
C GLU A 84 -17.48 2.30 1.07
N ARG A 85 -16.93 1.08 1.00
CA ARG A 85 -17.75 -0.15 0.96
C ARG A 85 -18.61 -0.32 2.20
N GLN A 86 -18.03 -0.15 3.38
CA GLN A 86 -18.75 -0.37 4.65
C GLN A 86 -19.87 0.62 4.86
N SER A 87 -19.72 1.85 4.36
CA SER A 87 -20.74 2.89 4.41
C SER A 87 -21.95 2.63 3.49
N GLY A 88 -21.96 1.54 2.71
CA GLY A 88 -23.02 1.22 1.74
C GLY A 88 -22.99 2.10 0.48
N MET A 89 -21.98 2.97 0.34
CA MET A 89 -21.83 3.80 -0.86
C MET A 89 -21.62 2.97 -2.13
N ILE A 90 -21.08 1.75 -2.01
CA ILE A 90 -20.97 0.84 -3.16
C ILE A 90 -22.35 0.44 -3.70
N ASP A 91 -23.33 0.17 -2.84
CA ASP A 91 -24.70 -0.16 -3.27
C ASP A 91 -25.39 1.04 -3.92
N TYR A 92 -25.09 2.25 -3.43
CA TYR A 92 -25.49 3.49 -4.09
C TYR A 92 -24.85 3.63 -5.49
N TYR A 93 -23.54 3.40 -5.62
CA TYR A 93 -22.84 3.44 -6.91
C TYR A 93 -23.33 2.34 -7.88
N LEU A 94 -23.71 1.17 -7.37
CA LEU A 94 -24.31 0.08 -8.14
C LEU A 94 -25.69 0.45 -8.70
N SER A 95 -26.44 1.31 -8.02
CA SER A 95 -27.74 1.80 -8.48
C SER A 95 -27.65 2.88 -9.58
N LEU A 96 -26.47 3.50 -9.74
CA LEU A 96 -26.25 4.52 -10.74
C LEU A 96 -25.97 3.88 -12.11
N PRO A 97 -26.47 4.48 -13.21
CA PRO A 97 -26.23 4.02 -14.58
C PRO A 97 -24.80 4.34 -15.07
N SER A 98 -23.79 4.15 -14.21
CA SER A 98 -22.37 4.30 -14.54
C SER A 98 -21.66 2.97 -14.32
N GLY A 99 -21.14 2.36 -15.39
CA GLY A 99 -20.34 1.12 -15.36
C GLY A 99 -18.96 1.26 -14.70
N MET A 100 -18.83 2.06 -13.64
CA MET A 100 -17.60 2.28 -12.85
C MET A 100 -17.41 1.22 -11.74
N ILE A 101 -18.18 0.14 -11.81
CA ILE A 101 -18.49 -0.75 -10.70
C ILE A 101 -17.36 -1.77 -10.46
N ASP A 102 -16.74 -2.30 -11.51
CA ASP A 102 -15.89 -3.50 -11.37
C ASP A 102 -14.52 -3.25 -10.71
N TYR A 103 -14.02 -2.01 -10.70
CA TYR A 103 -12.68 -1.67 -10.19
C TYR A 103 -12.66 -1.39 -8.68
N TYR A 104 -13.67 -0.68 -8.14
CA TYR A 104 -13.76 -0.38 -6.70
C TYR A 104 -14.09 -1.61 -5.84
N LEU A 105 -14.70 -2.62 -6.46
CA LEU A 105 -15.33 -3.72 -5.74
C LEU A 105 -14.38 -4.88 -5.35
N SER A 106 -13.18 -4.97 -5.95
CA SER A 106 -12.24 -6.08 -5.66
C SER A 106 -11.44 -5.91 -4.36
N LEU A 107 -11.08 -4.68 -3.99
CA LEU A 107 -10.14 -4.41 -2.88
C LEU A 107 -10.79 -4.41 -1.49
N GLY A 108 -12.06 -3.99 -1.37
CA GLY A 108 -12.76 -3.92 -0.09
C GLY A 108 -13.47 -5.22 0.34
N SER A 109 -13.34 -6.31 -0.43
CA SER A 109 -14.30 -7.42 -0.38
C SER A 109 -14.34 -8.18 0.94
N LEU A 110 -13.31 -8.10 1.80
CA LEU A 110 -13.17 -9.04 2.91
C LEU A 110 -13.84 -8.63 4.22
N VAL A 111 -14.12 -7.35 4.48
CA VAL A 111 -14.32 -6.91 5.88
C VAL A 111 -15.71 -6.30 6.15
N LYS A 112 -16.40 -6.89 7.13
CA LYS A 112 -17.76 -6.50 7.56
C LYS A 112 -17.81 -5.38 8.60
N SER A 113 -16.69 -5.06 9.24
CA SER A 113 -16.61 -4.10 10.36
C SER A 113 -15.39 -3.19 10.23
N ALA A 114 -15.58 -1.88 10.41
CA ALA A 114 -14.51 -0.88 10.39
C ALA A 114 -13.42 -1.23 11.40
N MET A 115 -13.80 -1.56 12.63
CA MET A 115 -12.86 -1.93 13.70
C MET A 115 -11.99 -3.14 13.34
N VAL A 116 -12.57 -4.14 12.66
CA VAL A 116 -11.80 -5.33 12.23
C VAL A 116 -10.85 -4.97 11.09
N LEU A 117 -11.25 -4.08 10.19
CA LEU A 117 -10.40 -3.61 9.10
C LEU A 117 -9.18 -2.86 9.66
N ASP A 118 -9.42 -1.93 10.56
CA ASP A 118 -8.37 -1.12 11.20
C ASP A 118 -7.36 -2.01 11.94
N PHE A 119 -7.86 -3.01 12.68
CA PHE A 119 -7.02 -3.97 13.38
C PHE A 119 -6.17 -4.83 12.43
N LEU A 120 -6.77 -5.35 11.35
CA LEU A 120 -6.06 -6.16 10.37
C LEU A 120 -5.00 -5.37 9.63
N ILE A 121 -5.31 -4.14 9.20
CA ILE A 121 -4.34 -3.25 8.55
C ILE A 121 -3.21 -2.92 9.51
N GLY A 122 -3.51 -2.62 10.78
CA GLY A 122 -2.48 -2.35 11.79
C GLY A 122 -1.54 -3.53 12.03
N ILE A 123 -2.05 -4.76 12.07
CA ILE A 123 -1.24 -5.98 12.16
C ILE A 123 -0.35 -6.10 10.92
N ILE A 124 -0.94 -5.98 9.72
CA ILE A 124 -0.21 -6.09 8.45
C ILE A 124 0.91 -5.04 8.41
N ASP A 125 0.63 -3.79 8.78
CA ASP A 125 1.61 -2.71 8.80
C ASP A 125 2.75 -3.00 9.77
N ILE A 126 2.46 -3.43 11.00
CA ILE A 126 3.51 -3.75 11.98
C ILE A 126 4.44 -4.84 11.44
N PHE A 127 3.88 -5.94 10.92
CA PHE A 127 4.70 -7.04 10.43
C PHE A 127 5.43 -6.69 9.14
N MET A 128 4.75 -6.04 8.19
CA MET A 128 5.36 -5.64 6.92
C MET A 128 6.51 -4.67 7.16
N ILE A 129 6.32 -3.68 8.02
CA ILE A 129 7.36 -2.66 8.24
C ILE A 129 8.51 -3.23 9.07
N ARG A 130 8.24 -3.99 10.14
CA ARG A 130 9.30 -4.52 11.03
C ARG A 130 10.03 -5.70 10.43
N LEU A 131 9.38 -6.54 9.64
CA LEU A 131 10.06 -7.62 8.92
C LEU A 131 10.57 -7.13 7.56
N SER A 132 10.84 -5.83 7.40
CA SER A 132 11.49 -5.29 6.20
C SER A 132 12.84 -4.67 6.55
N THR A 133 13.65 -4.42 5.53
CA THR A 133 14.94 -3.72 5.67
C THR A 133 14.78 -2.19 5.68
N ALA A 134 13.55 -1.66 5.68
CA ALA A 134 13.30 -0.22 5.61
C ALA A 134 13.87 0.52 6.83
N TYR A 135 13.68 -0.02 8.04
CA TYR A 135 14.17 0.61 9.27
C TYR A 135 15.60 0.22 9.63
N TYR A 136 16.01 -1.04 9.42
CA TYR A 136 17.33 -1.50 9.81
C TYR A 136 17.92 -2.45 8.78
N PRO A 137 19.27 -2.49 8.68
CA PRO A 137 19.98 -3.38 7.78
C PRO A 137 19.70 -4.85 8.09
N GLU A 138 19.73 -5.70 7.06
CA GLU A 138 19.53 -7.15 7.20
C GLU A 138 20.66 -7.78 8.05
N GLU A 139 21.87 -7.21 8.00
CA GLU A 139 23.04 -7.66 8.75
C GLU A 139 22.76 -7.70 10.25
N ALA A 140 21.97 -6.74 10.76
CA ALA A 140 21.58 -6.62 12.16
C ALA A 140 20.43 -7.56 12.58
N MET A 141 19.79 -8.27 11.63
CA MET A 141 18.65 -9.13 11.92
C MET A 141 19.07 -10.54 12.35
N VAL A 142 18.26 -11.19 13.19
CA VAL A 142 18.41 -12.62 13.52
C VAL A 142 17.98 -13.48 12.31
N PHE A 143 18.52 -14.70 12.21
CA PHE A 143 18.31 -15.62 11.07
C PHE A 143 16.87 -15.69 10.52
N TRP A 144 15.87 -15.91 11.37
CA TRP A 144 14.47 -16.01 10.94
C TRP A 144 13.91 -14.70 10.37
N MET A 145 14.35 -13.56 10.92
CA MET A 145 13.97 -12.24 10.42
C MET A 145 14.60 -11.95 9.06
N LYS A 146 15.84 -12.42 8.82
CA LYS A 146 16.47 -12.30 7.49
C LYS A 146 15.62 -12.98 6.41
N ILE A 147 15.18 -14.21 6.67
CA ILE A 147 14.30 -14.95 5.75
C ILE A 147 13.01 -14.18 5.48
N ALA A 148 12.35 -13.71 6.54
CA ALA A 148 11.12 -12.93 6.40
C ALA A 148 11.35 -11.63 5.60
N SER A 149 12.46 -10.94 5.85
CA SER A 149 12.80 -9.70 5.15
C SER A 149 13.03 -9.88 3.66
N ARG A 150 13.64 -11.00 3.24
CA ARG A 150 13.87 -11.31 1.82
C ARG A 150 12.60 -11.71 1.08
N LEU A 151 11.54 -12.08 1.79
CA LEU A 151 10.22 -12.37 1.20
C LEU A 151 9.29 -11.16 1.26
N ASN A 152 9.73 -10.07 1.88
CA ASN A 152 8.89 -8.92 2.11
C ASN A 152 8.94 -7.97 0.90
N PRO A 153 7.80 -7.63 0.28
CA PRO A 153 7.78 -6.67 -0.83
C PRO A 153 8.34 -5.30 -0.45
N LEU A 154 8.23 -4.87 0.82
CA LEU A 154 8.80 -3.60 1.27
C LEU A 154 10.33 -3.58 1.23
N THR A 155 10.99 -4.73 1.45
CA THR A 155 12.44 -4.84 1.31
C THR A 155 12.86 -4.59 -0.14
N HIS A 156 12.18 -5.22 -1.09
CA HIS A 156 12.45 -5.02 -2.51
C HIS A 156 12.15 -3.60 -2.99
N ALA A 157 11.06 -3.00 -2.50
CA ALA A 157 10.76 -1.59 -2.79
C ALA A 157 11.85 -0.67 -2.23
N THR A 158 12.34 -0.95 -1.03
CA THR A 158 13.40 -0.16 -0.41
C THR A 158 14.73 -0.31 -1.15
N ASP A 159 15.08 -1.52 -1.54
CA ASP A 159 16.32 -1.80 -2.29
C ASP A 159 16.35 -1.10 -3.65
N ILE A 160 15.23 -1.03 -4.37
CA ILE A 160 15.14 -0.27 -5.64
C ILE A 160 15.46 1.20 -5.41
N ILE A 161 14.86 1.81 -4.38
CA ILE A 161 15.08 3.24 -4.11
C ILE A 161 16.51 3.47 -3.60
N ARG A 162 17.04 2.56 -2.77
CA ARG A 162 18.42 2.63 -2.27
C ARG A 162 19.43 2.59 -3.42
N ASP A 163 19.30 1.61 -4.31
CA ASP A 163 20.20 1.50 -5.46
C ASP A 163 20.10 2.72 -6.37
N SER A 164 18.88 3.23 -6.62
CA SER A 164 18.70 4.44 -7.43
C SER A 164 19.33 5.69 -6.80
N ALA A 165 19.49 5.70 -5.48
CA ALA A 165 20.15 6.77 -4.73
C ALA A 165 21.66 6.54 -4.55
N GLY A 166 22.22 5.43 -5.07
CA GLY A 166 23.62 5.06 -4.89
C GLY A 166 23.96 4.51 -3.50
N VAL A 167 22.93 4.14 -2.72
CA VAL A 167 23.06 3.55 -1.39
C VAL A 167 23.01 2.03 -1.51
N MET A 168 23.78 1.33 -0.67
CA MET A 168 23.90 -0.13 -0.71
C MET A 168 22.53 -0.81 -0.60
N ALA A 169 22.10 -1.41 -1.72
CA ALA A 169 20.95 -2.30 -1.79
C ALA A 169 21.38 -3.74 -1.49
N ILE A 170 20.47 -4.52 -0.90
CA ILE A 170 20.76 -5.90 -0.49
C ILE A 170 20.56 -6.87 -1.65
N SER A 171 19.51 -6.64 -2.42
CA SER A 171 19.13 -7.46 -3.58
C SER A 171 19.44 -6.77 -4.90
N ASN A 172 19.66 -7.56 -5.95
CA ASN A 172 19.77 -7.03 -7.30
C ASN A 172 18.47 -6.31 -7.69
N VAL A 173 18.58 -5.08 -8.16
CA VAL A 173 17.43 -4.24 -8.53
C VAL A 173 16.52 -4.91 -9.55
N GLU A 174 17.11 -5.54 -10.56
CA GLU A 174 16.35 -6.26 -11.59
C GLU A 174 15.45 -7.35 -10.98
N PHE A 175 16.00 -8.10 -10.02
CA PHE A 175 15.24 -9.12 -9.30
C PHE A 175 14.13 -8.48 -8.46
N SER A 176 14.40 -7.39 -7.75
CA SER A 176 13.42 -6.66 -6.94
C SER A 176 12.26 -6.11 -7.76
N ILE A 177 12.52 -5.56 -8.95
CA ILE A 177 11.47 -5.07 -9.86
C ILE A 177 10.59 -6.23 -10.32
N ILE A 178 11.20 -7.31 -10.79
CA ILE A 178 10.46 -8.50 -11.26
C ILE A 178 9.64 -9.10 -10.11
N TYR A 179 10.23 -9.21 -8.92
CA TYR A 179 9.56 -9.69 -7.73
C TYR A 179 8.30 -8.88 -7.42
N LEU A 180 8.41 -7.55 -7.38
CA LEU A 180 7.27 -6.67 -7.11
C LEU A 180 6.17 -6.77 -8.16
N ILE A 181 6.53 -6.89 -9.44
CA ILE A 181 5.55 -7.07 -10.52
C ILE A 181 4.79 -8.39 -10.32
N ILE A 182 5.50 -9.50 -10.11
CA ILE A 182 4.89 -10.81 -9.90
C ILE A 182 4.02 -10.79 -8.63
N PHE A 183 4.54 -10.24 -7.54
CA PHE A 183 3.83 -10.12 -6.27
C PHE A 183 2.53 -9.33 -6.42
N SER A 184 2.57 -8.19 -7.12
CA SER A 184 1.39 -7.37 -7.40
C SER A 184 0.36 -8.10 -8.28
N ILE A 185 0.80 -8.82 -9.32
CA ILE A 185 -0.09 -9.60 -10.18
C ILE A 185 -0.76 -10.72 -9.38
N CYS A 186 0.00 -11.44 -8.56
CA CYS A 186 -0.51 -12.49 -7.69
C CYS A 186 -1.57 -11.96 -6.71
N LEU A 187 -1.28 -10.85 -6.02
CA LEU A 187 -2.25 -10.20 -5.13
C LEU A 187 -3.51 -9.75 -5.86
N MET A 188 -3.36 -9.20 -7.07
CA MET A 188 -4.50 -8.80 -7.89
C MET A 188 -5.38 -10.00 -8.27
N ILE A 189 -4.78 -11.11 -8.70
CA ILE A 189 -5.51 -12.35 -9.01
C ILE A 189 -6.23 -12.89 -7.78
N ILE A 190 -5.57 -12.90 -6.62
CA ILE A 190 -6.18 -13.35 -5.35
C ILE A 190 -7.36 -12.44 -4.97
N SER A 191 -7.19 -11.12 -5.06
CA SER A 191 -8.24 -10.14 -4.78
C SER A 191 -9.46 -10.34 -5.68
N ILE A 192 -9.25 -10.52 -6.99
CA ILE A 192 -10.34 -10.79 -7.94
C ILE A 192 -11.06 -12.10 -7.59
N LYS A 193 -10.33 -13.18 -7.31
CA LYS A 193 -10.94 -14.47 -6.94
C LYS A 193 -11.76 -14.38 -5.66
N LEU A 194 -11.24 -13.73 -4.63
CA LEU A 194 -11.96 -13.53 -3.36
C LEU A 194 -13.22 -12.68 -3.57
N TYR A 195 -13.13 -11.67 -4.43
CA TYR A 195 -14.28 -10.86 -4.80
C TYR A 195 -15.37 -11.66 -5.53
N VAL A 196 -15.02 -12.38 -6.59
CA VAL A 196 -15.98 -13.17 -7.38
C VAL A 196 -16.65 -14.24 -6.51
N SER A 197 -15.88 -14.94 -5.67
CA SER A 197 -16.43 -15.96 -4.75
C SER A 197 -17.48 -15.40 -3.78
N LYS A 198 -17.36 -14.14 -3.37
CA LYS A 198 -18.35 -13.48 -2.51
C LYS A 198 -19.63 -13.08 -3.27
N LEU A 199 -19.55 -12.78 -4.56
CA LEU A 199 -20.72 -12.51 -5.39
C LEU A 199 -21.50 -13.79 -5.69
N GLU A 200 -20.80 -14.86 -6.07
CA GLU A 200 -21.40 -16.16 -6.43
C GLU A 200 -21.99 -16.89 -5.22
N GLY A 201 -21.41 -16.67 -4.02
CA GLY A 201 -21.86 -17.28 -2.77
C GLY A 201 -23.24 -16.84 -2.25
N GLY A 202 -23.99 -16.02 -2.99
CA GLY A 202 -25.45 -15.88 -2.86
C GLY A 202 -26.00 -15.42 -1.51
N LYS A 203 -25.17 -14.95 -0.57
CA LYS A 203 -25.66 -14.18 0.57
C LYS A 203 -25.97 -12.78 0.06
N ARG A 204 -27.17 -12.63 -0.50
CA ARG A 204 -27.87 -11.34 -0.52
C ARG A 204 -27.74 -10.78 0.90
N ILE A 205 -26.96 -9.72 1.02
CA ILE A 205 -26.90 -8.86 2.21
C ILE A 205 -28.22 -8.12 2.27
#